data_AF-A0A023JGM0-F1
#
_entry.id   AF-A0A023JGM0-F1
#
_cell.length_a   1.000
_cell.length_b   1.000
_cell.length_c   1.000
_cell.angle_alpha   90.00
_cell.angle_beta   90.00
_cell.angle_gamma   90.00
#
_symmetry.space_group_name_H-M   'P 1'
#
loop_
_entity.id
_entity.type
_entity.pdbx_description
1 polymer ?
#
loop_
_entity_poly.entity_id
_entity_poly.type
_entity_poly.pdbx_seq_one_letter_code
_entity_poly.pdbx_strand_id
1 'polypeptide(L)'
;ARSFADIGDIIRGKDLFIGYNQKDRKEKQKIQDNLKDIFKKIHSGLTDQKAKQHYNGDKNNNFFKLREDWWTANRAKVWKAITCDAGQNDKYFRNTCNGVERTTGYCRCGDDKPGEDKANVDPPTYFDYVPQYL
;
A
#
# COMPACT_ATOMS: atom_id res chain seq x y z
N ALA A 1 -5.11 8.74 4.53
CA ALA A 1 -4.46 7.76 5.43
C ALA A 1 -5.28 6.49 5.65
N ARG A 2 -6.57 6.56 6.06
CA ARG A 2 -7.41 5.35 6.21
C ARG A 2 -7.55 4.57 4.90
N SER A 3 -7.95 5.24 3.81
CA SER A 3 -8.01 4.61 2.48
C SER A 3 -6.66 4.07 1.98
N PHE A 4 -5.54 4.68 2.40
CA PHE A 4 -4.21 4.18 2.05
C PHE A 4 -3.90 2.85 2.77
N ALA A 5 -4.29 2.74 4.04
CA ALA A 5 -4.19 1.50 4.80
C ALA A 5 -5.09 0.41 4.21
N ASP A 6 -6.34 0.73 3.87
CA ASP A 6 -7.27 -0.23 3.24
C ASP A 6 -6.74 -0.73 1.89
N ILE A 7 -6.18 0.15 1.05
CA ILE A 7 -5.50 -0.26 -0.19
C ILE A 7 -4.32 -1.19 0.10
N GLY A 8 -3.51 -0.86 1.12
CA GLY A 8 -2.43 -1.73 1.57
C GLY A 8 -2.93 -3.10 1.99
N ASP A 9 -4.02 -3.18 2.75
CA ASP A 9 -4.64 -4.43 3.16
C ASP A 9 -5.20 -5.23 1.98
N ILE A 10 -5.82 -4.59 1.00
CA ILE A 10 -6.30 -5.25 -0.22
C ILE A 10 -5.11 -5.84 -0.99
N ILE A 11 -4.04 -5.05 -1.20
CA ILE A 11 -2.83 -5.45 -1.92
C ILE A 11 -2.08 -6.55 -1.19
N ARG A 12 -2.12 -6.62 0.14
CA ARG A 12 -1.45 -7.66 0.93
C ARG A 12 -2.33 -8.88 1.19
N GLY A 13 -3.63 -8.81 0.89
CA GLY A 13 -4.59 -9.88 1.14
C GLY A 13 -5.01 -9.98 2.61
N LYS A 14 -4.93 -8.86 3.35
CA LYS A 14 -5.33 -8.71 4.76
C LYS A 14 -6.67 -8.01 4.94
N ASP A 15 -7.25 -7.47 3.88
CA ASP A 15 -8.52 -6.76 3.93
C ASP A 15 -9.66 -7.66 4.44
N LEU A 16 -10.32 -7.22 5.51
CA LEU A 16 -11.35 -7.94 6.24
C LEU A 16 -12.76 -7.73 5.66
N PHE A 17 -12.95 -6.84 4.69
CA PHE A 17 -14.28 -6.55 4.15
C PHE A 17 -14.91 -7.75 3.44
N ILE A 18 -15.95 -8.38 3.98
CA ILE A 18 -16.54 -9.59 3.36
C ILE A 18 -17.53 -9.25 2.23
N GLY A 19 -17.93 -7.99 2.06
CA GLY A 19 -19.00 -7.59 1.13
C GLY A 19 -20.36 -7.50 1.81
N TYR A 20 -21.17 -6.50 1.46
CA TYR A 20 -22.51 -6.33 2.05
C TYR A 20 -23.55 -7.25 1.40
N ASN A 21 -23.31 -7.63 0.14
CA ASN A 21 -24.23 -8.43 -0.65
C ASN A 21 -23.47 -9.43 -1.56
N GLN A 22 -24.18 -10.17 -2.40
CA GLN A 22 -23.54 -11.15 -3.30
C GLN A 22 -22.69 -10.49 -4.40
N LYS A 23 -23.07 -9.29 -4.88
CA LYS A 23 -22.32 -8.55 -5.89
C LYS A 23 -20.96 -8.12 -5.34
N ASP A 24 -20.93 -7.50 -4.16
CA ASP A 24 -19.68 -7.04 -3.53
C ASP A 24 -18.71 -8.21 -3.28
N ARG A 25 -19.25 -9.36 -2.83
CA ARG A 25 -18.47 -10.59 -2.65
C ARG A 25 -17.80 -11.07 -3.93
N LYS A 26 -18.54 -11.06 -5.05
CA LYS A 26 -18.01 -11.44 -6.37
C LYS A 26 -16.95 -10.47 -6.87
N GLU A 27 -17.16 -9.17 -6.66
CA GLU A 27 -16.19 -8.13 -7.05
C GLU A 27 -14.91 -8.23 -6.24
N LYS A 28 -15.00 -8.38 -4.92
CA LYS A 28 -13.83 -8.60 -4.06
C LYS A 28 -13.07 -9.87 -4.45
N GLN A 29 -13.78 -10.97 -4.70
CA GLN A 29 -13.16 -12.22 -5.14
C GLN A 29 -12.38 -12.01 -6.44
N LYS A 30 -12.97 -11.33 -7.43
CA LYS A 30 -12.31 -10.98 -8.70
C LYS A 30 -11.05 -10.15 -8.48
N ILE A 31 -11.08 -9.18 -7.59
CA ILE A 31 -9.90 -8.36 -7.25
C ILE A 31 -8.80 -9.23 -6.64
N GLN A 32 -9.13 -10.10 -5.68
CA GLN A 32 -8.14 -10.97 -5.04
C GLN A 32 -7.55 -11.99 -6.02
N ASP A 33 -8.36 -12.57 -6.90
CA ASP A 33 -7.87 -13.52 -7.92
C ASP A 33 -6.95 -12.84 -8.93
N ASN A 34 -7.31 -11.63 -9.39
CA ASN A 34 -6.42 -10.84 -10.25
C ASN A 34 -5.08 -10.52 -9.57
N LEU A 35 -5.11 -10.19 -8.27
CA LEU A 35 -3.88 -9.92 -7.51
C LEU A 35 -3.03 -11.19 -7.41
N LYS A 36 -3.61 -12.35 -7.14
CA LYS A 36 -2.87 -13.63 -7.16
C LYS A 36 -2.20 -13.88 -8.50
N ASP A 37 -2.90 -13.66 -9.60
CA ASP A 37 -2.36 -13.85 -10.95
C ASP A 37 -1.21 -12.87 -11.26
N ILE A 38 -1.34 -11.61 -10.85
CA ILE A 38 -0.28 -10.60 -10.98
C ILE A 38 0.96 -11.03 -10.18
N PHE A 39 0.79 -11.38 -8.91
CA PHE A 39 1.91 -11.77 -8.05
C PHE A 39 2.55 -13.09 -8.46
N LYS A 40 1.78 -14.03 -9.05
CA LYS A 40 2.32 -15.23 -9.69
C LYS A 40 3.24 -14.87 -10.86
N LYS A 41 2.85 -13.91 -11.70
CA LYS A 41 3.68 -13.44 -12.82
C LYS A 41 4.94 -12.73 -12.32
N ILE A 42 4.82 -11.87 -11.29
CA ILE A 42 5.96 -11.21 -10.66
C ILE A 42 6.94 -12.24 -10.10
N HIS A 43 6.46 -13.23 -9.33
CA HIS A 43 7.27 -14.31 -8.78
C HIS A 43 7.99 -15.11 -9.87
N SER A 44 7.27 -15.48 -10.93
CA SER A 44 7.82 -16.22 -12.08
C SER A 44 8.92 -15.43 -12.79
N GLY A 45 8.76 -14.10 -12.87
CA GLY A 45 9.69 -13.16 -13.49
C GLY A 45 10.91 -12.78 -12.64
N LEU A 46 11.00 -13.23 -11.38
CA LEU A 46 12.23 -13.06 -10.59
C LEU A 46 13.40 -13.73 -11.33
N THR A 47 14.60 -13.17 -11.25
CA THR A 47 15.80 -13.73 -11.91
C THR A 47 16.69 -14.46 -10.91
N ASP A 48 16.75 -13.97 -9.66
CA ASP A 48 17.47 -14.62 -8.57
C ASP A 48 16.70 -15.84 -8.04
N GLN A 49 17.34 -17.01 -8.11
CA GLN A 49 16.78 -18.26 -7.57
C GLN A 49 16.57 -18.22 -6.06
N LYS A 50 17.44 -17.55 -5.30
CA LYS A 50 17.27 -17.40 -3.85
C LYS A 50 16.02 -16.58 -3.53
N ALA A 51 15.79 -15.51 -4.28
CA ALA A 51 14.56 -14.71 -4.15
C ALA A 51 13.31 -15.54 -4.51
N LYS A 52 13.34 -16.32 -5.61
CA LYS A 52 12.22 -17.22 -5.95
C LYS A 52 11.91 -18.21 -4.83
N GLN A 53 12.93 -18.83 -4.26
CA GLN A 53 12.77 -19.77 -3.14
C GLN A 53 12.25 -19.08 -1.88
N HIS A 54 12.74 -17.88 -1.60
CA HIS A 54 12.29 -17.08 -0.45
C HIS A 54 10.81 -16.69 -0.53
N TYR A 55 10.34 -16.38 -1.74
CA TYR A 55 8.96 -16.00 -2.03
C TYR A 55 8.13 -17.14 -2.61
N ASN A 56 8.51 -18.39 -2.37
CA ASN A 56 7.75 -19.52 -2.86
C ASN A 56 6.29 -19.41 -2.37
N GLY A 57 5.34 -19.75 -3.24
CA GLY A 57 3.92 -19.63 -2.93
C GLY A 57 3.58 -20.32 -1.62
N ASP A 58 2.63 -19.75 -0.86
CA ASP A 58 2.00 -20.51 0.21
C ASP A 58 1.17 -21.66 -0.38
N LYS A 59 0.53 -22.47 0.48
CA LYS A 59 -0.27 -23.65 0.03
C LYS A 59 -1.26 -23.33 -1.10
N ASN A 60 -1.69 -22.06 -1.21
CA ASN A 60 -2.70 -21.59 -2.16
C ASN A 60 -2.16 -20.58 -3.19
N ASN A 61 -0.83 -20.41 -3.30
CA ASN A 61 -0.18 -19.44 -4.19
C ASN A 61 -0.73 -18.00 -4.07
N ASN A 62 -1.00 -17.55 -2.85
CA ASN A 62 -1.37 -16.18 -2.51
C ASN A 62 -0.16 -15.23 -2.44
N PHE A 63 1.06 -15.77 -2.33
CA PHE A 63 2.32 -15.00 -2.29
C PHE A 63 2.36 -13.93 -1.20
N PHE A 64 1.74 -14.16 -0.03
CA PHE A 64 1.60 -13.13 1.01
C PHE A 64 2.90 -12.41 1.36
N LYS A 65 4.02 -13.15 1.50
CA LYS A 65 5.32 -12.55 1.80
C LYS A 65 5.80 -11.59 0.70
N LEU A 66 5.65 -11.98 -0.57
CA LEU A 66 5.98 -11.11 -1.70
C LEU A 66 5.08 -9.89 -1.75
N ARG A 67 3.78 -10.04 -1.42
CA ARG A 67 2.81 -8.93 -1.38
C ARG A 67 3.14 -7.92 -0.28
N GLU A 68 3.55 -8.38 0.89
CA GLU A 68 4.01 -7.54 2.02
C GLU A 68 5.26 -6.73 1.66
N ASP A 69 6.28 -7.40 1.12
CA ASP A 69 7.54 -6.73 0.77
C ASP A 69 7.35 -5.79 -0.43
N TRP A 70 6.52 -6.18 -1.40
CA TRP A 70 6.14 -5.31 -2.51
C TRP A 70 5.42 -4.04 -2.02
N TRP A 71 4.48 -4.17 -1.08
CA TRP A 71 3.83 -3.01 -0.49
C TRP A 71 4.86 -2.12 0.20
N THR A 72 5.70 -2.68 1.07
CA THR A 72 6.75 -1.94 1.79
C THR A 72 7.68 -1.17 0.84
N ALA A 73 8.06 -1.78 -0.29
CA ALA A 73 8.92 -1.15 -1.30
C ALA A 73 8.21 -0.05 -2.13
N ASN A 74 6.88 -0.08 -2.26
CA ASN A 74 6.12 0.82 -3.15
C ASN A 74 5.18 1.78 -2.42
N ARG A 75 4.98 1.63 -1.10
CA ARG A 75 4.03 2.42 -0.29
C ARG A 75 4.24 3.93 -0.43
N ALA A 76 5.48 4.40 -0.54
CA ALA A 76 5.81 5.81 -0.78
C ALA A 76 5.26 6.32 -2.12
N LYS A 77 5.39 5.53 -3.19
CA LYS A 77 4.86 5.86 -4.52
C LYS A 77 3.33 5.83 -4.53
N VAL A 78 2.72 4.88 -3.82
CA VAL A 78 1.25 4.80 -3.69
C VAL A 78 0.72 6.00 -2.92
N TRP A 79 1.37 6.38 -1.81
CA TRP A 79 1.02 7.59 -1.06
C TRP A 79 1.09 8.84 -1.93
N LYS A 80 2.20 8.97 -2.67
CA LYS A 80 2.41 10.04 -3.64
C LYS A 80 1.23 10.18 -4.61
N ALA A 81 0.79 9.07 -5.19
CA ALA A 81 -0.31 9.07 -6.14
C ALA A 81 -1.65 9.46 -5.49
N ILE A 82 -1.93 8.95 -4.29
CA ILE A 82 -3.19 9.23 -3.58
C ILE A 82 -3.26 10.67 -3.09
N THR A 83 -2.14 11.30 -2.77
CA THR A 83 -2.10 12.72 -2.34
C THR A 83 -1.84 13.70 -3.48
N CYS A 84 -1.95 13.28 -4.74
CA CYS A 84 -1.67 14.15 -5.89
C CYS A 84 -2.57 15.40 -5.91
N ASP A 85 -3.85 15.25 -5.54
CA ASP A 85 -4.83 16.34 -5.56
C ASP A 85 -5.13 16.90 -4.16
N ALA A 86 -4.32 16.56 -3.15
CA ALA A 86 -4.46 17.11 -1.81
C ALA A 86 -4.15 18.62 -1.84
N GLY A 87 -5.07 19.44 -1.34
CA GLY A 87 -4.96 20.89 -1.30
C GLY A 87 -4.01 21.38 -0.21
N GLN A 88 -3.68 22.67 -0.23
CA GLN A 88 -2.75 23.27 0.74
C GLN A 88 -3.18 23.16 2.22
N ASN A 89 -4.49 23.04 2.45
CA ASN A 89 -5.09 22.89 3.77
C ASN A 89 -5.27 21.42 4.17
N ASP A 90 -5.05 20.48 3.26
CA ASP A 90 -5.10 19.05 3.53
C ASP A 90 -3.81 18.64 4.21
N LYS A 91 -3.82 18.73 5.55
CA LYS A 91 -2.67 18.37 6.38
C LYS A 91 -2.95 17.07 7.10
N TYR A 92 -1.93 16.25 7.25
CA TYR A 92 -2.03 15.11 8.13
C TYR A 92 -2.11 15.60 9.58
N PHE A 93 -3.08 15.09 10.34
CA PHE A 93 -3.47 15.65 11.62
C PHE A 93 -2.44 15.42 12.75
N ARG A 94 -1.44 14.56 12.54
CA ARG A 94 -0.34 14.29 13.48
C ARG A 94 0.97 14.94 13.02
N ASN A 95 1.81 15.34 13.97
CA ASN A 95 3.19 15.72 13.69
C ASN A 95 3.95 14.47 13.22
N THR A 96 4.48 14.54 12.00
CA THR A 96 4.99 13.38 11.27
C THR A 96 6.27 13.66 10.52
N CYS A 97 6.56 14.93 10.23
CA CYS A 97 7.84 15.35 9.68
C CYS A 97 8.85 15.46 10.82
N ASN A 98 9.70 14.43 10.96
CA ASN A 98 10.64 14.26 12.07
C ASN A 98 10.00 14.32 13.47
N GLY A 99 8.69 14.04 13.56
CA GLY A 99 7.94 14.11 14.83
C GLY A 99 7.67 15.52 15.35
N VAL A 100 8.18 16.56 14.69
CA VAL A 100 8.05 17.95 15.16
C VAL A 100 6.94 18.69 14.40
N GLU A 101 6.78 18.42 13.11
CA GLU A 101 5.91 19.21 12.24
C GLU A 101 4.84 18.38 11.55
N ARG A 102 3.71 19.01 11.25
CA ARG A 102 2.68 18.44 10.38
C ARG A 102 3.13 18.53 8.93
N THR A 103 2.55 17.68 8.09
CA THR A 103 2.71 17.83 6.65
C THR A 103 2.11 19.16 6.17
N THR A 104 2.77 19.77 5.19
CA THR A 104 2.33 20.97 4.49
C THR A 104 1.90 20.59 3.08
N GLY A 105 1.00 21.38 2.48
CA GLY A 105 0.62 21.15 1.09
C GLY A 105 -0.06 19.79 0.88
N TYR A 106 0.51 19.00 -0.02
CA TYR A 106 0.01 17.73 -0.53
C TYR A 106 0.09 16.55 0.45
N CYS A 107 -0.05 16.79 1.76
CA CYS A 107 0.14 15.78 2.82
C CYS A 107 1.53 15.09 2.76
N ARG A 108 2.61 15.85 2.50
CA ARG A 108 4.00 15.35 2.44
C ARG A 108 4.95 16.19 3.29
N CYS A 109 6.13 15.66 3.57
CA CYS A 109 7.14 16.34 4.38
C CYS A 109 8.15 17.11 3.51
N GLY A 110 8.69 18.19 4.08
CA GLY A 110 9.74 18.99 3.45
C GLY A 110 9.32 19.73 2.19
N ASP A 111 8.05 20.12 2.05
CA ASP A 111 7.47 20.78 0.86
C ASP A 111 7.54 19.95 -0.44
N ASP A 112 7.55 18.62 -0.31
CA ASP A 112 7.43 17.73 -1.45
C ASP A 112 6.06 17.89 -2.15
N LYS A 113 6.09 18.08 -3.47
CA LYS A 113 4.88 18.33 -4.29
C LYS A 113 4.89 17.46 -5.54
N PRO A 114 3.71 17.13 -6.10
CA PRO A 114 3.64 16.42 -7.37
C PRO A 114 4.47 17.11 -8.47
N GLY A 115 5.42 16.40 -9.06
CA GLY A 115 6.23 16.89 -10.18
C GLY A 115 7.55 17.57 -9.81
N GLU A 116 7.78 17.88 -8.54
CA GLU A 116 9.06 18.39 -8.02
C GLU A 116 9.46 17.59 -6.78
N ASP A 117 9.73 16.30 -7.01
CA ASP A 117 9.93 15.34 -5.93
C ASP A 117 11.23 15.60 -5.17
N LYS A 118 11.13 15.70 -3.85
CA LYS A 118 12.28 15.59 -2.95
C LYS A 118 12.51 14.13 -2.58
N ALA A 119 13.78 13.77 -2.41
CA ALA A 119 14.16 12.40 -2.10
C ALA A 119 13.51 11.92 -0.79
N ASN A 120 12.88 10.76 -0.86
CA ASN A 120 12.54 9.92 0.30
C ASN A 120 11.50 10.49 1.28
N VAL A 121 10.30 10.80 0.79
CA VAL A 121 9.15 11.07 1.66
C VAL A 121 8.46 9.75 2.00
N ASP A 122 8.89 9.12 3.10
CA ASP A 122 8.11 8.04 3.72
C ASP A 122 6.68 8.54 3.99
N PRO A 123 5.61 7.77 3.70
CA PRO A 123 4.27 8.20 4.03
C PRO A 123 4.20 8.63 5.49
N PRO A 124 3.59 9.79 5.82
CA PRO A 124 3.48 10.31 7.18
C PRO A 124 2.52 9.49 8.06
N THR A 125 2.22 8.24 7.69
CA THR A 125 1.30 7.37 8.39
C THR A 125 1.84 5.96 8.40
N TYR A 126 1.53 5.23 9.48
CA TYR A 126 1.80 3.81 9.62
C TYR A 126 0.48 3.03 9.77
N PHE A 127 -0.66 3.61 9.39
CA PHE A 127 -1.94 2.92 9.48
C PHE A 127 -2.00 1.68 8.61
N ASP A 128 -1.23 1.62 7.53
CA ASP A 128 -1.01 0.40 6.75
C ASP A 128 -0.24 -0.68 7.53
N TYR A 129 0.29 -0.43 8.73
CA TYR A 129 0.84 -1.46 9.61
C TYR A 129 0.03 -1.64 10.90
N VAL A 130 -1.13 -0.99 11.01
CA VAL A 130 -2.09 -1.18 12.10
C VAL A 130 -3.16 -2.17 11.64
N PRO A 131 -3.53 -3.18 12.45
CA PRO A 131 -4.66 -4.06 12.14
C PRO A 131 -5.95 -3.28 11.83
N GLN A 132 -6.66 -3.65 10.76
CA GLN A 132 -7.81 -2.91 10.22
C GLN A 132 -8.97 -2.68 11.22
N TYR A 133 -9.08 -3.50 12.27
CA TYR A 133 -10.20 -3.46 13.23
C TYR A 133 -9.97 -2.54 14.45
N LEU A 134 -8.80 -1.87 14.54
CA LEU A 134 -8.43 -0.96 15.63
C LEU A 134 -8.76 0.51 15.29
#